data_AF-A0A656JSN8-F1
#
_entry.id   AF-A0A656JSN8-F1
#
_cell.length_a   1.000
_cell.length_b   1.000
_cell.length_c   1.000
_cell.angle_alpha   90.00
_cell.angle_beta   90.00
_cell.angle_gamma   90.00
#
_symmetry.space_group_name_H-M   'P 1'
#
loop_
_entity.id
_entity.type
_entity.pdbx_description
1 polymer ?
#
loop_
_entity_poly.entity_id
_entity_poly.type
_entity_poly.pdbx_seq_one_letter_code
_entity_poly.pdbx_strand_id
1 'polypeptide(L)'
;GDADAWATWDPYTTISITQSDARVLVSGSELLSNHLYLAATSKAIESKRAQLDDFVARVERAFNWSNAHPEEYAAAQAKVTGLPLAVHLAVA
;
A
#
# COMPACT_ATOMS: atom_id res chain seq x y z
N GLY A 1 -21.09 1.42 -19.37
CA GLY A 1 -21.02 1.64 -17.91
C GLY A 1 -21.23 3.11 -17.66
N ASP A 2 -21.66 3.48 -16.46
CA ASP A 2 -22.08 4.86 -16.15
C ASP A 2 -20.92 5.82 -15.79
N ALA A 3 -19.67 5.35 -15.91
CA ALA A 3 -18.47 6.15 -15.68
C ALA A 3 -17.40 5.86 -16.75
N ASP A 4 -16.80 6.92 -17.29
CA ASP A 4 -15.74 6.85 -18.32
C ASP A 4 -14.33 6.72 -17.73
N ALA A 5 -14.12 7.14 -16.48
CA ALA A 5 -12.84 7.06 -15.77
C ALA A 5 -13.04 7.12 -14.24
N TRP A 6 -12.03 6.69 -13.49
CA TRP A 6 -11.95 6.80 -12.04
C TRP A 6 -10.49 6.94 -11.59
N ALA A 7 -10.27 7.57 -10.43
CA ALA A 7 -8.96 7.63 -9.79
C ALA A 7 -8.84 6.51 -8.76
N THR A 8 -7.81 5.68 -8.88
CA THR A 8 -7.58 4.52 -8.02
C THR A 8 -6.08 4.25 -7.84
N TRP A 9 -5.75 3.22 -7.06
CA TRP A 9 -4.40 2.81 -6.71
C TRP A 9 -4.27 1.27 -6.77
N ASP A 10 -3.05 0.75 -6.65
CA ASP A 10 -2.84 -0.70 -6.61
C ASP A 10 -3.45 -1.35 -5.36
N PRO A 11 -4.04 -2.55 -5.47
CA PRO A 11 -3.95 -3.47 -6.62
C PRO A 11 -5.02 -3.26 -7.70
N TYR A 12 -5.95 -2.31 -7.53
CA TYR A 12 -7.08 -2.14 -8.45
C TYR A 12 -6.64 -1.64 -9.82
N THR A 13 -5.61 -0.78 -9.88
CA THR A 13 -4.99 -0.34 -11.14
C THR A 13 -4.43 -1.53 -11.90
N THR A 14 -3.56 -2.32 -11.26
CA THR A 14 -3.00 -3.55 -11.84
C THR A 14 -4.08 -4.52 -12.32
N ILE A 15 -5.12 -4.77 -11.51
CA ILE A 15 -6.24 -5.65 -11.92
C ILE A 15 -6.98 -5.09 -13.13
N SER A 16 -7.30 -3.79 -13.14
CA SER A 16 -8.03 -3.15 -14.25
C SER A 16 -7.26 -3.23 -15.57
N ILE A 17 -5.93 -3.02 -15.52
CA ILE A 17 -5.07 -3.11 -16.70
C ILE A 17 -4.94 -4.56 -17.17
N THR A 18 -4.69 -5.50 -16.24
CA THR A 18 -4.37 -6.90 -16.59
C THR A 18 -5.60 -7.75 -16.91
N GLN A 19 -6.79 -7.40 -16.41
CA GLN A 19 -7.99 -8.23 -16.53
C GLN A 19 -9.17 -7.53 -17.19
N SER A 20 -9.16 -6.21 -17.34
CA SER A 20 -10.29 -5.44 -17.89
C SER A 20 -9.90 -4.54 -19.06
N ASP A 21 -8.71 -4.72 -19.62
CA ASP A 21 -8.17 -3.96 -20.76
C ASP A 21 -8.24 -2.43 -20.55
N ALA A 22 -8.19 -2.01 -19.29
CA ALA A 22 -8.11 -0.60 -18.93
C ALA A 22 -6.70 -0.05 -19.17
N ARG A 23 -6.59 1.27 -19.26
CA ARG A 23 -5.30 1.96 -19.39
C ARG A 23 -5.20 3.12 -18.40
N VAL A 24 -3.98 3.41 -17.97
CA VAL A 24 -3.68 4.61 -17.18
C VAL A 24 -3.77 5.83 -18.08
N LEU A 25 -4.61 6.80 -17.71
CA LEU A 25 -4.71 8.09 -18.41
C LEU A 25 -3.63 9.08 -17.93
N VAL A 26 -3.40 9.11 -16.62
CA VAL A 26 -2.38 9.92 -15.95
C VAL A 26 -1.84 9.12 -14.76
N SER A 27 -0.52 8.99 -14.64
CA SER A 27 0.10 8.38 -13.47
C SER A 27 0.29 9.40 -12.34
N GLY A 28 -0.09 9.01 -11.12
CA GLY A 28 0.18 9.79 -9.91
C GLY A 28 1.60 9.60 -9.35
N SER A 29 2.43 8.75 -9.96
CA SER A 29 3.76 8.40 -9.44
C SER A 29 4.69 9.61 -9.26
N GLU A 30 4.51 10.65 -10.06
CA GLU A 30 5.29 11.90 -9.97
C GLU A 30 4.58 13.02 -9.19
N LEU A 31 3.31 12.81 -8.82
CA LEU A 31 2.47 13.80 -8.13
C LEU A 31 2.37 13.55 -6.63
N LEU A 32 2.62 12.32 -6.18
CA LEU A 32 2.48 11.92 -4.80
C LEU A 32 3.81 12.07 -4.04
N SER A 33 3.75 12.80 -2.92
CA SER A 33 4.88 12.93 -1.99
C SER A 33 5.03 11.76 -1.03
N ASN A 34 4.10 10.79 -1.05
CA ASN A 34 4.06 9.58 -0.23
C ASN A 34 4.22 9.81 1.29
N HIS A 35 3.78 10.97 1.80
CA HIS A 35 3.74 11.21 3.25
C HIS A 35 2.60 10.41 3.90
N LEU A 36 2.97 9.35 4.61
CA LEU A 36 2.07 8.62 5.50
C LEU A 36 2.15 9.24 6.91
N TYR A 37 0.98 9.40 7.53
CA TYR A 37 0.88 9.84 8.92
C TYR A 37 0.36 8.71 9.80
N LEU A 38 0.99 8.52 10.95
CA LEU A 38 0.45 7.66 12.00
C LEU A 38 -0.38 8.53 12.95
N ALA A 39 -1.62 8.13 13.16
CA ALA A 39 -2.54 8.81 14.08
C ALA A 39 -2.80 7.96 15.32
N ALA A 40 -2.91 8.60 16.47
CA ALA A 40 -3.28 7.97 17.73
C ALA A 40 -4.25 8.87 18.52
N THR A 41 -5.09 8.26 19.36
CA THR A 41 -6.00 9.01 20.24
C THR A 41 -5.22 9.82 21.28
N SER A 42 -5.74 10.98 21.70
CA SER A 42 -5.10 11.80 22.74
C SER A 42 -4.81 11.03 24.02
N LYS A 43 -5.72 10.13 24.43
CA LYS A 43 -5.54 9.25 25.59
C LYS A 43 -4.33 8.33 25.44
N ALA A 44 -4.12 7.74 24.26
CA ALA A 44 -2.95 6.90 24.00
C ALA A 44 -1.66 7.73 23.97
N ILE A 45 -1.71 8.92 23.37
CA ILE A 45 -0.56 9.85 23.33
C ILE A 45 -0.13 10.24 24.76
N GLU A 46 -1.08 10.47 25.65
CA GLU A 46 -0.81 10.82 27.05
C GLU A 46 -0.27 9.64 27.87
N SER A 47 -0.88 8.46 27.74
CA SER A 47 -0.65 7.33 28.66
C SER A 47 0.23 6.19 28.11
N LYS A 48 0.55 6.18 26.82
CA LYS A 48 1.22 5.05 26.14
C LYS A 48 2.43 5.46 25.30
N ARG A 49 3.17 6.49 25.71
CA ARG A 49 4.33 7.00 24.96
C ARG A 49 5.33 5.91 24.56
N ALA A 50 5.79 5.12 25.52
CA ALA A 50 6.77 4.06 25.25
C ALA A 50 6.26 3.00 24.25
N GLN A 51 4.98 2.63 24.30
CA GLN A 51 4.39 1.69 23.36
C GLN A 51 4.20 2.29 21.97
N LEU A 52 3.88 3.59 21.89
CA LEU A 52 3.78 4.30 20.61
C LEU A 52 5.16 4.41 19.96
N ASP A 53 6.20 4.72 20.72
CA ASP A 53 7.57 4.80 20.21
C ASP A 53 8.04 3.43 19.68
N ASP A 54 7.80 2.34 20.42
CA ASP A 54 8.09 0.97 19.94
C ASP A 54 7.29 0.62 18.68
N PHE A 55 6.00 0.98 18.63
CA PHE A 55 5.16 0.74 17.46
C PHE A 55 5.69 1.46 16.21
N VAL A 56 6.02 2.75 16.31
CA VAL A 56 6.58 3.53 15.19
C VAL A 56 7.88 2.89 14.71
N ALA A 57 8.78 2.52 15.62
CA ALA A 57 10.04 1.88 15.26
C ALA A 57 9.84 0.51 14.57
N ARG A 58 8.81 -0.26 14.95
CA ARG A 58 8.47 -1.52 14.26
C ARG A 58 7.93 -1.28 12.86
N VAL A 59 7.07 -0.29 12.70
CA VAL A 59 6.50 0.09 11.39
C VAL A 59 7.63 0.49 10.44
N GLU A 60 8.57 1.32 10.89
CA GLU A 60 9.73 1.71 10.09
C GLU A 60 10.57 0.49 9.66
N ARG A 61 10.89 -0.42 10.60
CA ARG A 61 11.62 -1.65 10.27
C ARG A 61 10.87 -2.52 9.25
N ALA A 62 9.54 -2.62 9.38
CA ALA A 62 8.72 -3.38 8.46
C ALA A 62 8.75 -2.78 7.04
N PHE A 63 8.64 -1.44 6.91
CA PHE A 63 8.75 -0.77 5.61
C PHE A 63 10.14 -0.94 4.97
N ASN A 64 11.20 -0.77 5.77
CA ASN A 64 12.57 -0.99 5.27
C ASN A 64 12.76 -2.43 4.80
N TRP A 65 12.22 -3.39 5.55
CA TRP A 65 12.27 -4.79 5.17
C TRP A 65 11.46 -5.06 3.89
N SER A 66 10.23 -4.57 3.77
CA SER A 66 9.39 -4.81 2.58
C SER A 66 10.01 -4.24 1.32
N ASN A 67 10.65 -3.07 1.40
CA ASN A 67 11.35 -2.45 0.28
C ASN A 67 12.57 -3.28 -0.17
N ALA A 68 13.24 -3.95 0.78
CA ALA A 68 14.38 -4.81 0.48
C ALA A 68 14.00 -6.24 0.06
N HIS A 69 12.76 -6.68 0.32
CA HIS A 69 12.28 -8.05 0.09
C HIS A 69 10.95 -8.06 -0.68
N PRO A 70 10.89 -7.50 -1.90
CA PRO A 70 9.64 -7.30 -2.63
C PRO A 70 8.90 -8.62 -2.94
N GLU A 71 9.62 -9.70 -3.27
CA GLU A 71 9.00 -10.99 -3.59
C GLU A 71 8.36 -11.65 -2.36
N GLU A 72 9.07 -11.66 -1.24
CA GLU A 72 8.56 -12.21 0.02
C GLU A 72 7.37 -11.39 0.54
N TYR A 73 7.47 -10.07 0.41
CA TYR A 73 6.37 -9.17 0.74
C TYR A 73 5.16 -9.41 -0.16
N ALA A 74 5.33 -9.54 -1.47
CA ALA A 74 4.24 -9.88 -2.40
C ALA A 74 3.59 -11.24 -2.05
N ALA A 75 4.38 -12.24 -1.68
CA ALA A 75 3.87 -13.53 -1.22
C ALA A 75 3.06 -13.44 0.08
N ALA A 76 3.48 -12.59 1.02
CA ALA A 76 2.72 -12.31 2.23
C ALA A 76 1.39 -11.60 1.91
N GLN A 77 1.43 -10.57 1.06
CA GLN A 77 0.25 -9.81 0.64
C GLN A 77 -0.77 -10.67 -0.11
N ALA A 78 -0.32 -11.60 -0.96
CA ALA A 78 -1.18 -12.56 -1.63
C ALA A 78 -1.96 -13.44 -0.64
N LYS A 79 -1.31 -13.90 0.43
CA LYS A 79 -1.97 -14.68 1.50
C LYS A 79 -3.01 -13.87 2.26
N VAL A 80 -2.74 -12.59 2.53
CA VAL A 80 -3.64 -11.71 3.28
C VAL A 80 -4.86 -11.30 2.45
N THR A 81 -4.65 -10.95 1.19
CA THR A 81 -5.70 -10.40 0.31
C THR A 81 -6.48 -11.46 -0.45
N GLY A 82 -5.90 -12.66 -0.63
CA GLY A 82 -6.45 -13.71 -1.50
C GLY A 82 -6.27 -13.44 -3.00
N LEU A 83 -5.65 -12.32 -3.38
CA LEU A 83 -5.37 -12.01 -4.78
C LEU A 83 -4.15 -12.80 -5.30
N PRO A 84 -4.07 -13.08 -6.62
CA PRO A 84 -2.93 -13.77 -7.20
C PRO A 84 -1.60 -13.07 -6.90
N LEU A 85 -0.53 -13.85 -6.66
CA LEU A 85 0.82 -13.32 -6.43
C LEU A 85 1.26 -12.33 -7.51
N ALA A 86 0.94 -12.61 -8.77
CA ALA A 86 1.28 -11.76 -9.90
C ALA A 86 0.72 -10.33 -9.76
N VAL A 87 -0.44 -10.13 -9.12
CA VAL A 87 -1.00 -8.80 -8.86
C VAL A 87 -0.14 -8.00 -7.89
N HIS A 88 0.46 -8.66 -6.91
CA HIS A 88 1.34 -8.01 -5.92
C HIS A 88 2.78 -7.83 -6.42
N LEU A 89 3.19 -8.53 -7.47
CA LEU A 89 4.48 -8.36 -8.14
C LEU A 89 4.44 -7.28 -9.23
N ALA A 90 3.32 -7.15 -9.93
CA ALA A 90 3.18 -6.32 -11.13
C ALA A 90 2.80 -4.86 -10.86
N VAL A 91 3.18 -4.30 -9.71
CA VAL A 91 2.86 -2.92 -9.27
C VAL A 91 3.09 -1.94 -10.42
N ALA A 92 2.02 -1.25 -10.82
CA ALA A 92 1.92 -0.49 -12.07
C ALA A 92 2.37 0.98 -11.91
#